data_AF-A0A1G4ZZF6-F1
#
_entry.id   AF-A0A1G4ZZF6-F1
#
_cell.length_a   1.000
_cell.length_b   1.000
_cell.length_c   1.000
_cell.angle_alpha   90.00
_cell.angle_beta   90.00
_cell.angle_gamma   90.00
#
_symmetry.space_group_name_H-M   'P 1'
#
loop_
_entity.id
_entity.type
_entity.pdbx_description
1 polymer ?
#
loop_
_entity_poly.entity_id
_entity_poly.type
_entity_poly.pdbx_seq_one_letter_code
_entity_poly.pdbx_strand_id
1 'polypeptide(L)' 'MGFEWLKPGVVLGSLVYALIGVVIFWLCFLIIDKITPYDLWGEIVEKQNVALGLVVAAMSLGISIIVAAAIH' A
#
# COMPACT_ATOMS: atom_id res chain seq x y z
N MET A 1 22.01 -12.73 -26.39
CA MET A 1 20.77 -12.33 -25.67
C MET A 1 20.83 -12.83 -24.23
N GLY A 2 21.95 -12.59 -23.53
CA GLY A 2 22.17 -13.10 -22.18
C GLY A 2 21.85 -12.02 -21.17
N PHE A 3 21.07 -12.35 -20.14
CA PHE A 3 21.01 -11.80 -18.77
C PHE A 3 21.36 -10.31 -18.50
N GLU A 4 21.27 -9.41 -19.47
CA GLU A 4 21.60 -7.98 -19.31
C GLU A 4 20.62 -7.25 -18.38
N TRP A 5 19.41 -7.82 -18.22
CA TRP A 5 18.35 -7.41 -17.30
C TRP A 5 18.60 -7.81 -15.84
N LEU A 6 19.55 -8.73 -15.57
CA LEU A 6 19.95 -9.17 -14.24
C LEU A 6 21.26 -8.49 -13.78
N LYS A 7 21.49 -7.24 -14.20
CA LYS A 7 22.53 -6.43 -13.58
C LYS A 7 22.12 -6.13 -12.13
N PRO A 8 22.96 -6.44 -11.12
CA PRO A 8 22.63 -6.21 -9.72
C PRO A 8 22.17 -4.77 -9.44
N GLY A 9 22.74 -3.78 -10.14
CA GLY A 9 22.34 -2.37 -10.01
C GLY A 9 20.91 -2.06 -10.47
N VAL A 10 20.40 -2.74 -11.50
CA VAL A 10 19.01 -2.56 -11.97
C VAL A 10 18.04 -3.20 -10.98
N VAL A 11 18.37 -4.41 -10.52
CA VAL A 11 17.56 -5.14 -9.53
C VAL A 11 17.51 -4.39 -8.19
N LEU A 12 18.64 -3.85 -7.73
CA LEU A 12 18.70 -3.00 -6.53
C LEU A 12 17.85 -1.74 -6.69
N GLY A 13 17.94 -1.07 -7.84
CA GLY A 13 17.11 0.10 -8.13
C GLY A 13 15.61 -0.22 -8.06
N SER A 14 15.16 -1.27 -8.77
CA SER A 14 13.77 -1.70 -8.74
C SER A 14 13.28 -2.10 -7.34
N LEU A 15 14.13 -2.77 -6.55
CA LEU A 15 13.80 -3.15 -5.18
C LEU A 15 13.63 -1.94 -4.26
N VAL A 16 14.52 -0.96 -4.39
CA VAL A 16 14.44 0.30 -3.62
C VAL A 16 13.16 1.06 -3.97
N TYR A 17 12.82 1.20 -5.25
CA TYR A 17 11.57 1.85 -5.67
C TYR A 17 10.32 1.10 -5.20
N ALA A 18 10.32 -0.23 -5.26
CA ALA A 18 9.23 -1.04 -4.71
C ALA A 18 9.06 -0.82 -3.20
N LEU A 19 10.16 -0.79 -2.44
CA LEU A 19 10.13 -0.51 -1.00
C LEU A 19 9.61 0.90 -0.69
N ILE A 20 10.02 1.91 -1.47
CA ILE A 20 9.50 3.28 -1.34
C ILE A 20 7.98 3.28 -1.52
N GLY A 21 7.46 2.57 -2.53
CA GLY A 21 6.01 2.44 -2.74
C GLY A 21 5.28 1.83 -1.54
N VAL A 22 5.84 0.79 -0.93
CA VAL A 22 5.28 0.16 0.27
C VAL A 22 5.29 1.13 1.47
N VAL A 23 6.35 1.90 1.65
CA VAL A 23 6.45 2.89 2.73
C VAL A 23 5.42 4.00 2.56
N ILE A 24 5.23 4.50 1.33
CA ILE A 24 4.22 5.52 1.02
C ILE A 24 2.81 4.97 1.28
N PHE A 25 2.53 3.76 0.81
CA PHE A 25 1.25 3.08 1.07
C PHE A 25 0.95 3.01 2.57
N TRP A 26 1.94 2.59 3.37
CA TRP A 26 1.79 2.47 4.81
C TRP A 26 1.57 3.82 5.50
N LEU A 27 2.28 4.86 5.07
CA LEU A 27 2.06 6.23 5.55
C LEU A 27 0.64 6.73 5.25
N CYS A 28 0.14 6.51 4.03
CA CYS A 28 -1.23 6.87 3.67
C CYS A 28 -2.26 6.13 4.54
N PHE A 29 -2.04 4.84 4.79
CA PHE A 29 -2.90 4.05 5.67
C PHE A 29 -2.94 4.64 7.10
N LEU A 30 -1.79 4.95 7.69
CA LEU A 30 -1.69 5.56 9.02
C LEU A 30 -2.36 6.94 9.09
N ILE A 31 -2.23 7.75 8.03
CA ILE A 31 -2.89 9.06 7.96
C ILE A 31 -4.40 8.89 7.98
N ILE A 32 -4.94 7.96 7.20
CA ILE A 32 -6.39 7.77 7.14
C ILE A 32 -6.94 7.12 8.41
N ASP A 33 -6.22 6.15 8.98
CA ASP A 33 -6.58 5.58 10.28
C ASP A 33 -6.71 6.67 11.34
N LYS A 34 -5.76 7.62 11.37
CA LYS A 34 -5.81 8.76 12.29
C LYS A 34 -6.91 9.79 11.99
N ILE A 35 -7.23 10.02 10.71
CA ILE A 35 -8.29 10.95 10.31
C ILE A 35 -9.67 10.35 10.59
N THR A 36 -9.79 9.03 10.54
CA THR A 36 -11.04 8.31 10.77
C THR A 36 -11.35 8.32 12.27
N PRO A 37 -12.42 9.00 12.72
CA PRO A 37 -12.72 9.13 14.15
C PRO A 37 -13.32 7.85 14.78
N TYR A 38 -13.31 6.74 14.04
CA TYR A 38 -13.81 5.44 14.48
C TYR A 38 -12.66 4.53 14.85
N ASP A 39 -12.90 3.66 15.84
CA ASP A 39 -12.01 2.53 16.11
C ASP A 39 -12.15 1.50 14.98
N LEU A 40 -11.33 1.66 13.95
CA LEU A 40 -11.27 0.78 12.79
C LEU A 40 -10.96 -0.66 13.20
N TRP A 41 -10.09 -0.85 14.19
CA TRP A 41 -9.71 -2.18 14.66
C TRP A 41 -10.86 -2.84 15.41
N GLY A 42 -11.49 -2.13 16.35
CA GLY A 42 -12.66 -2.65 17.07
C GLY A 42 -13.85 -2.95 16.15
N GLU A 43 -14.13 -2.08 15.18
CA GLU A 43 -15.23 -2.30 14.22
C GLU A 43 -14.97 -3.50 13.29
N ILE A 44 -13.75 -3.63 12.75
CA ILE A 44 -13.43 -4.70 11.79
C ILE A 44 -13.19 -6.03 12.49
N VAL A 45 -12.44 -6.05 13.59
CA VAL A 45 -12.01 -7.29 14.25
C VAL A 45 -13.05 -7.78 15.25
N GLU A 46 -13.57 -6.91 16.12
CA GLU A 46 -14.50 -7.33 17.18
C GLU A 46 -15.94 -7.38 16.68
N LYS A 47 -16.38 -6.33 15.98
CA LYS A 47 -17.77 -6.24 15.47
C LYS A 47 -17.96 -6.87 14.09
N GLN A 48 -16.89 -7.34 13.45
CA GLN A 48 -16.92 -7.97 12.12
C GLN A 48 -17.66 -7.09 11.09
N ASN A 49 -17.47 -5.77 11.16
CA ASN A 49 -18.17 -4.83 10.30
C ASN A 49 -17.59 -4.88 8.87
N VAL A 50 -18.18 -5.77 8.05
CA VAL A 50 -17.77 -6.01 6.67
C VAL A 50 -17.87 -4.75 5.81
N ALA A 51 -18.81 -3.84 6.11
CA ALA A 51 -18.94 -2.60 5.37
C ALA A 51 -17.71 -1.70 5.56
N LEU A 52 -17.25 -1.53 6.81
CA LEU A 52 -16.01 -0.79 7.10
C LEU A 52 -14.78 -1.50 6.53
N GLY A 53 -14.72 -2.84 6.64
CA GLY A 53 -13.65 -3.63 6.04
C GLY A 53 -13.55 -3.44 4.53
N LEU A 54 -14.69 -3.40 3.83
CA LEU A 54 -14.74 -3.16 2.39
C LEU A 54 -14.28 -1.75 2.02
N VAL A 55 -14.66 -0.73 2.80
CA VAL A 55 -14.20 0.64 2.58
C VAL A 55 -12.68 0.74 2.72
N VAL A 56 -12.12 0.15 3.77
CA VAL A 56 -10.66 0.11 3.98
C VAL A 56 -9.95 -0.64 2.86
N ALA A 57 -10.51 -1.77 2.41
CA ALA A 57 -9.96 -2.54 1.29
C ALA A 57 -9.96 -1.74 -0.01
N ALA A 58 -11.10 -1.11 -0.36
CA ALA A 58 -11.22 -0.29 -1.57
C ALA A 58 -10.27 0.91 -1.55
N MET A 59 -10.11 1.55 -0.39
CA MET A 59 -9.20 2.67 -0.21
C MET A 59 -7.73 2.24 -0.32
N SER A 60 -7.37 1.11 0.28
CA SER A 60 -6.04 0.51 0.15
C SER A 60 -5.72 0.18 -1.32
N LEU A 61 -6.72 -0.32 -2.05
CA LEU A 61 -6.60 -0.62 -3.47
C LEU A 61 -6.39 0.66 -4.30
N GLY A 62 -7.11 1.74 -3.99
CA GLY A 62 -6.92 3.05 -4.60
C GLY A 62 -5.51 3.62 -4.38
N ILE A 63 -4.99 3.57 -3.14
CA ILE A 63 -3.63 4.01 -2.83
C ILE A 63 -2.60 3.17 -3.61
N SER A 64 -2.80 1.85 -3.68
CA SER A 64 -1.93 0.95 -4.43
C SER A 64 -1.87 1.30 -5.92
N ILE A 65 -3.01 1.68 -6.52
CA ILE A 65 -3.07 2.12 -7.92
C ILE A 65 -2.32 3.45 -8.11
N ILE A 66 -2.49 4.42 -7.21
CA ILE A 66 -1.79 5.71 -7.28
C ILE A 66 -0.27 5.48 -7.17
N VAL A 67 0.17 4.62 -6.25
CA VAL A 67 1.58 4.26 -6.09
C VAL A 67 2.11 3.56 -7.34
N ALA A 68 1.36 2.61 -7.92
CA ALA A 68 1.75 1.94 -9.15
C ALA A 68 1.86 2.91 -10.34
N ALA A 69 0.94 3.86 -10.46
CA ALA A 69 0.96 4.89 -11.50
C ALA A 69 2.11 5.90 -11.32
N ALA A 70 2.58 6.12 -10.09
CA ALA A 70 3.69 7.03 -9.80
C ALA A 70 5.08 6.41 -10.00
N ILE A 71 5.18 5.07 -9.94
CA ILE A 71 6.44 4.31 -10.10
C ILE A 71 6.69 3.91 -11.57
N HIS A 72 5.65 3.95 -12.42
CA HIS A 72 5.72 3.69 -13.86
C HIS A 72 6.22 4.92 -14.65
#